data_AF-A0A4Q1KY43-F1
#
_entry.id   AF-A0A4Q1KY43-F1
#
_cell.length_a   1.000
_cell.length_b   1.000
_cell.length_c   1.000
_cell.angle_alpha   90.00
_cell.angle_beta   90.00
_cell.angle_gamma   90.00
#
_symmetry.space_group_name_H-M   'P 1'
#
loop_
_entity.id
_entity.type
_entity.pdbx_description
1 polymer ?
#
loop_
_entity_poly.entity_id
_entity_poly.type
_entity_poly.pdbx_seq_one_letter_code
_entity_poly.pdbx_strand_id
1 'polypeptide(L)'
;MEHRRRALDVGPGEHLLLPASTLDTTGRLHLWRAFTGLHDGELLLSPLTACPLPMPWTVPAGHRRWPGLRATAMWHPLLWLPARLGSPITLRDPMTGETWGETYDEWATRVALEMTESGPVSIDDEQWVLLHDPHHGRHVRPLGPDDADLVPLYDPTTGTWLDVLSTVGLDVDDPDHLARVERWLAGDDDEALDAVDLDVFLQAAGRDPAWALDRTQRPLAEGTGYRTYVEDLRDASSTLVARELDDRVTDLASARLPARDLGQHVGALARAASTLLSAGPDVVEDLGLSLDLVTARAERATTVDAAAAAVADLRVLLGTVADASSLGLDRIGLRVEIETAEVLGQVAQLTRPAGPPDDAARPTGAGHPSRGACFSRNA
;
A
#
# COMPACT_ATOMS: atom_id res chain seq x y z
N MET A 1 0.86 -3.89 27.52
CA MET A 1 1.77 -5.04 27.33
C MET A 1 2.72 -4.64 26.21
N GLU A 2 4.00 -5.01 26.27
CA GLU A 2 4.90 -4.75 25.15
C GLU A 2 4.66 -5.84 24.09
N HIS A 3 4.22 -5.44 22.90
CA HIS A 3 3.95 -6.38 21.82
C HIS A 3 5.24 -6.78 21.12
N ARG A 4 5.39 -8.07 20.85
CA ARG A 4 6.59 -8.58 20.16
C ARG A 4 6.54 -8.17 18.69
N ARG A 5 7.70 -7.86 18.13
CA ARG A 5 7.88 -7.64 16.69
C ARG A 5 8.84 -8.67 16.09
N ARG A 6 8.61 -9.05 14.85
CA ARG A 6 9.42 -10.03 14.10
C ARG A 6 9.73 -9.49 12.70
N ALA A 7 10.89 -9.85 12.16
CA ALA A 7 11.25 -9.55 10.78
C ALA A 7 10.82 -10.68 9.85
N LEU A 8 10.32 -10.33 8.68
CA LEU A 8 10.10 -11.20 7.53
C LEU A 8 10.18 -10.32 6.29
N ASP A 9 10.65 -10.90 5.17
CA ASP A 9 10.55 -10.48 3.75
C ASP A 9 10.88 -9.04 3.31
N VAL A 10 10.47 -8.02 4.07
CA VAL A 10 10.67 -6.59 3.80
C VAL A 10 11.68 -6.02 4.80
N GLY A 11 12.72 -5.33 4.30
CA GLY A 11 13.83 -4.83 5.12
C GLY A 11 13.58 -3.48 5.78
N PRO A 12 14.48 -3.05 6.69
CA PRO A 12 14.45 -1.69 7.24
C PRO A 12 14.51 -0.62 6.14
N GLY A 13 13.63 0.37 6.23
CA GLY A 13 13.47 1.46 5.28
C GLY A 13 12.59 1.14 4.07
N GLU A 14 12.13 -0.11 3.91
CA GLU A 14 11.23 -0.48 2.81
C GLU A 14 9.77 -0.29 3.21
N HIS A 15 8.98 0.25 2.28
CA HIS A 15 7.53 0.38 2.40
C HIS A 15 6.81 -0.83 1.80
N LEU A 16 5.58 -1.09 2.24
CA LEU A 16 4.76 -2.15 1.65
C LEU A 16 4.17 -1.78 0.29
N LEU A 17 4.09 -0.49 -0.05
CA LEU A 17 3.70 0.00 -1.37
C LEU A 17 4.93 0.23 -2.25
N LEU A 18 4.84 -0.15 -3.52
CA LEU A 18 5.89 -0.07 -4.53
C LEU A 18 7.19 -0.77 -4.09
N PRO A 19 7.37 -2.07 -4.44
CA PRO A 19 8.60 -2.79 -4.08
C PRO A 19 9.85 -2.07 -4.62
N ALA A 20 10.90 -2.00 -3.79
CA ALA A 20 12.19 -1.43 -4.19
C ALA A 20 12.83 -2.19 -5.38
N SER A 21 12.63 -3.51 -5.43
CA SER A 21 12.92 -4.35 -6.58
C SER A 21 11.71 -5.24 -6.83
N THR A 22 11.15 -5.16 -8.04
CA THR A 22 10.03 -6.03 -8.40
C THR A 22 10.53 -7.43 -8.77
N LEU A 23 11.81 -7.57 -9.06
CA LEU A 23 12.39 -8.89 -9.28
C LEU A 23 12.60 -9.63 -7.95
N ASP A 24 12.88 -8.91 -6.87
CA ASP A 24 12.92 -9.47 -5.53
C ASP A 24 11.55 -9.98 -5.07
N THR A 25 10.43 -9.43 -5.56
CA THR A 25 9.09 -9.93 -5.17
C THR A 25 8.84 -11.36 -5.61
N THR A 26 9.47 -11.83 -6.69
CA THR A 26 9.43 -13.25 -7.09
C THR A 26 10.20 -14.14 -6.10
N GLY A 27 11.35 -13.66 -5.60
CA GLY A 27 12.08 -14.31 -4.51
C GLY A 27 11.27 -14.32 -3.21
N ARG A 28 10.57 -13.21 -2.91
CA ARG A 28 9.67 -13.10 -1.76
C ARG A 28 8.51 -14.07 -1.86
N LEU A 29 7.94 -14.31 -3.05
CA LEU A 29 6.91 -15.33 -3.23
C LEU A 29 7.41 -16.73 -2.84
N HIS A 30 8.63 -17.09 -3.24
CA HIS A 30 9.23 -18.36 -2.84
C HIS A 30 9.49 -18.43 -1.32
N LEU A 31 10.00 -17.34 -0.73
CA LEU A 31 10.17 -17.22 0.70
C LEU A 31 8.85 -17.40 1.44
N TRP A 32 7.78 -16.73 0.99
CA TRP A 32 6.45 -16.82 1.58
C TRP A 32 5.87 -18.23 1.52
N ARG A 33 5.94 -18.89 0.37
CA ARG A 33 5.51 -20.31 0.24
C ARG A 33 6.32 -21.21 1.17
N ALA A 34 7.63 -20.98 1.25
CA ALA A 34 8.49 -21.73 2.15
C ALA A 34 8.25 -21.41 3.63
N PHE A 35 7.77 -20.22 3.97
CA PHE A 35 7.48 -19.81 5.34
C PHE A 35 6.09 -20.27 5.80
N THR A 36 5.05 -19.98 5.02
CA THR A 36 3.65 -20.26 5.35
C THR A 36 3.22 -21.66 4.99
N GLY A 37 3.76 -22.26 3.94
CA GLY A 37 3.25 -23.50 3.35
C GLY A 37 2.07 -23.31 2.38
N LEU A 38 1.63 -22.06 2.14
CA LEU A 38 0.56 -21.76 1.19
C LEU A 38 0.97 -22.10 -0.26
N HIS A 39 0.00 -22.55 -1.05
CA HIS A 39 0.17 -22.99 -2.42
C HIS A 39 -0.11 -21.88 -3.45
N ASP A 40 0.16 -22.19 -4.71
CA ASP A 40 -0.24 -21.39 -5.86
C ASP A 40 -1.76 -21.21 -5.87
N GLY A 41 -2.22 -19.96 -5.97
CA GLY A 41 -3.64 -19.64 -5.89
C GLY A 41 -4.16 -19.42 -4.47
N GLU A 42 -3.31 -19.45 -3.44
CA GLU A 42 -3.62 -19.00 -2.06
C GLU A 42 -2.85 -17.73 -1.66
N LEU A 43 -1.88 -17.33 -2.49
CA LEU A 43 -1.09 -16.10 -2.39
C LEU A 43 -1.30 -15.25 -3.64
N LEU A 44 -1.55 -13.96 -3.45
CA LEU A 44 -1.55 -12.94 -4.48
C LEU A 44 -0.17 -12.27 -4.53
N LEU A 45 0.38 -12.16 -5.74
CA LEU A 45 1.54 -11.31 -6.02
C LEU A 45 1.02 -10.10 -6.82
N SER A 46 1.05 -8.92 -6.21
CA SER A 46 0.77 -7.65 -6.92
C SER A 46 2.09 -6.90 -7.15
N PRO A 47 2.30 -6.30 -8.33
CA PRO A 47 3.45 -5.43 -8.57
C PRO A 47 3.38 -4.12 -7.77
N LEU A 48 2.26 -3.85 -7.08
CA LEU A 48 2.07 -2.67 -6.25
C LEU A 48 2.48 -2.89 -4.79
N THR A 49 2.71 -4.15 -4.38
CA THR A 49 3.01 -4.49 -2.99
C THR A 49 4.36 -5.17 -2.84
N ALA A 50 5.07 -4.84 -1.77
CA ALA A 50 6.39 -5.37 -1.48
C ALA A 50 6.36 -6.80 -0.91
N CYS A 51 5.20 -7.26 -0.42
CA CYS A 51 4.98 -8.60 0.11
C CYS A 51 3.86 -9.32 -0.67
N PRO A 52 3.99 -10.64 -0.90
CA PRO A 52 2.88 -11.50 -1.27
C PRO A 52 1.78 -11.49 -0.20
N LEU A 53 0.52 -11.48 -0.63
CA LEU A 53 -0.63 -11.42 0.27
C LEU A 53 -1.38 -12.75 0.28
N PRO A 54 -1.58 -13.41 1.44
CA PRO A 54 -2.53 -14.51 1.57
C PRO A 54 -3.92 -14.07 1.12
N MET A 55 -4.67 -14.95 0.45
CA MET A 55 -6.02 -14.67 -0.02
C MET A 55 -7.04 -15.35 0.91
N PRO A 56 -7.63 -14.66 1.92
CA PRO A 56 -8.46 -15.30 2.93
C PRO A 56 -9.75 -15.90 2.38
N TRP A 57 -10.23 -15.45 1.23
CA TRP A 57 -11.39 -16.01 0.54
C TRP A 57 -11.17 -17.38 -0.11
N THR A 58 -9.94 -17.89 -0.10
CA THR A 58 -9.63 -19.25 -0.59
C THR A 58 -9.96 -20.34 0.43
N VAL A 59 -10.29 -19.94 1.66
CA VAL A 59 -10.83 -20.77 2.73
C VAL A 59 -12.23 -20.29 3.13
N PRO A 60 -13.05 -21.12 3.78
CA PRO A 60 -14.38 -20.69 4.22
C PRO A 60 -14.34 -19.43 5.08
N ALA A 61 -15.31 -18.54 4.92
CA ALA A 61 -15.35 -17.29 5.67
C ALA A 61 -15.25 -17.53 7.20
N GLY A 62 -14.48 -16.67 7.87
CA GLY A 62 -14.18 -16.82 9.30
C GLY A 62 -13.21 -17.94 9.65
N HIS A 63 -12.80 -18.77 8.68
CA HIS A 63 -11.77 -19.79 8.88
C HIS A 63 -10.43 -19.20 8.44
N ARG A 64 -9.45 -19.20 9.34
CA ARG A 64 -8.06 -18.81 9.06
C ARG A 64 -7.18 -20.07 8.96
N ARG A 65 -7.69 -21.09 8.26
CA ARG A 65 -7.16 -22.47 8.26
C ARG A 65 -6.98 -22.98 6.84
N TRP A 66 -5.86 -22.61 6.20
CA TRP A 66 -5.51 -23.11 4.87
C TRP A 66 -4.96 -24.53 4.94
N PRO A 67 -5.30 -25.40 3.96
CA PRO A 67 -4.64 -26.69 3.83
C PRO A 67 -3.13 -26.52 3.66
N GLY A 68 -2.33 -27.11 4.55
CA GLY A 68 -0.87 -27.03 4.48
C GLY A 68 -0.23 -25.81 5.15
N LEU A 69 -1.03 -24.91 5.75
CA LEU A 69 -0.51 -23.80 6.54
C LEU A 69 0.32 -24.30 7.71
N ARG A 70 1.50 -23.70 7.88
CA ARG A 70 2.42 -24.02 8.98
C ARG A 70 2.06 -23.22 10.22
N ALA A 71 1.89 -23.92 11.33
CA ALA A 71 1.60 -23.31 12.63
C ALA A 71 2.64 -22.24 13.02
N THR A 72 3.92 -22.45 12.67
CA THR A 72 5.00 -21.48 12.92
C THR A 72 4.85 -20.16 12.18
N ALA A 73 4.00 -20.08 11.15
CA ALA A 73 3.74 -18.85 10.41
C ALA A 73 2.61 -18.01 11.02
N MET A 74 1.80 -18.59 11.91
CA MET A 74 0.60 -17.96 12.47
C MET A 74 0.86 -16.72 13.33
N TRP A 75 2.11 -16.32 13.56
CA TRP A 75 2.38 -15.01 14.17
C TRP A 75 2.15 -13.84 13.19
N HIS A 76 2.14 -14.08 11.87
CA HIS A 76 2.20 -13.02 10.87
C HIS A 76 0.85 -12.32 10.62
N PRO A 77 0.75 -10.98 10.70
CA PRO A 77 -0.53 -10.24 10.59
C PRO A 77 -1.37 -10.52 9.35
N LEU A 78 -0.71 -10.71 8.20
CA LEU A 78 -1.39 -11.01 6.93
C LEU A 78 -2.19 -12.34 6.92
N LEU A 79 -1.99 -13.23 7.88
CA LEU A 79 -2.83 -14.44 8.05
C LEU A 79 -4.07 -14.19 8.91
N TRP A 80 -4.18 -12.99 9.50
CA TRP A 80 -5.21 -12.59 10.46
C TRP A 80 -6.02 -11.38 9.98
N LEU A 81 -6.01 -11.11 8.67
CA LEU A 81 -6.70 -9.97 8.10
C LEU A 81 -8.15 -9.89 8.62
N PRO A 82 -8.59 -8.69 9.05
CA PRO A 82 -9.95 -8.51 9.52
C PRO A 82 -10.96 -8.65 8.39
N ALA A 83 -12.23 -8.86 8.73
CA ALA A 83 -13.28 -9.14 7.76
C ALA A 83 -13.37 -8.08 6.64
N ARG A 84 -13.19 -6.79 6.96
CA ARG A 84 -13.21 -5.70 5.95
C ARG A 84 -12.06 -5.77 4.93
N LEU A 85 -10.95 -6.41 5.29
CA LEU A 85 -9.78 -6.62 4.43
C LEU A 85 -9.72 -8.06 3.89
N GLY A 86 -10.62 -8.93 4.32
CA GLY A 86 -10.60 -10.36 4.06
C GLY A 86 -10.98 -10.76 2.63
N SER A 87 -11.52 -9.86 1.82
CA SER A 87 -11.79 -10.08 0.39
C SER A 87 -11.87 -8.76 -0.40
N PRO A 88 -11.74 -8.82 -1.73
CA PRO A 88 -12.17 -7.73 -2.60
C PRO A 88 -13.65 -7.44 -2.39
N ILE A 89 -14.03 -6.18 -2.53
CA ILE A 89 -15.41 -5.72 -2.34
C ILE A 89 -16.06 -5.27 -3.65
N THR A 90 -17.38 -5.19 -3.68
CA THR A 90 -18.11 -4.53 -4.78
C THR A 90 -18.17 -3.03 -4.51
N LEU A 91 -17.61 -2.26 -5.43
CA LEU A 91 -17.64 -0.81 -5.44
C LEU A 91 -18.87 -0.30 -6.18
N ARG A 92 -19.29 0.92 -5.85
CA ARG A 92 -20.43 1.60 -6.46
C ARG A 92 -20.11 3.06 -6.70
N ASP A 93 -20.30 3.51 -7.93
CA ASP A 93 -20.17 4.92 -8.31
C ASP A 93 -21.33 5.68 -7.65
N PRO A 94 -21.06 6.68 -6.80
CA PRO A 94 -22.10 7.44 -6.14
C PRO A 94 -22.91 8.34 -7.09
N MET A 95 -22.33 8.75 -8.23
CA MET A 95 -22.95 9.60 -9.24
C MET A 95 -23.76 8.79 -10.26
N THR A 96 -23.19 7.71 -10.81
CA THR A 96 -23.83 6.92 -11.88
C THR A 96 -24.60 5.72 -11.33
N GLY A 97 -24.27 5.26 -10.13
CA GLY A 97 -24.83 4.05 -9.52
C GLY A 97 -24.29 2.75 -10.11
N GLU A 98 -23.35 2.82 -11.05
CA GLU A 98 -22.65 1.67 -11.62
C GLU A 98 -21.86 0.93 -10.54
N THR A 99 -21.80 -0.39 -10.64
CA THR A 99 -21.06 -1.23 -9.70
C THR A 99 -19.99 -2.03 -10.41
N TRP A 100 -18.80 -2.08 -9.84
CA TRP A 100 -17.70 -2.94 -10.30
C TRP A 100 -17.06 -3.65 -9.12
N GLY A 101 -16.41 -4.78 -9.39
CA GLY A 101 -15.60 -5.45 -8.37
C GLY A 101 -14.27 -4.74 -8.21
N GLU A 102 -13.83 -4.57 -6.96
CA GLU A 102 -12.45 -4.21 -6.65
C GLU A 102 -11.50 -5.22 -7.30
N THR A 103 -10.53 -4.72 -8.05
CA THR A 103 -9.45 -5.51 -8.65
C THR A 103 -8.50 -5.99 -7.56
N TYR A 104 -7.73 -7.05 -7.86
CA TYR A 104 -6.76 -7.58 -6.89
C TYR A 104 -5.67 -6.58 -6.51
N ASP A 105 -5.27 -5.69 -7.40
CA ASP A 105 -4.31 -4.62 -7.08
C ASP A 105 -4.91 -3.54 -6.16
N GLU A 106 -6.18 -3.18 -6.35
CA GLU A 106 -6.87 -2.24 -5.47
C GLU A 106 -7.00 -2.83 -4.07
N TRP A 107 -7.40 -4.09 -3.97
CA TRP A 107 -7.44 -4.82 -2.71
C TRP A 107 -6.05 -4.91 -2.06
N ALA A 108 -5.01 -5.27 -2.83
CA ALA A 108 -3.64 -5.38 -2.32
C ALA A 108 -3.11 -4.04 -1.80
N THR A 109 -3.36 -2.96 -2.54
CA THR A 109 -3.01 -1.59 -2.15
C THR A 109 -3.73 -1.20 -0.86
N ARG A 110 -5.03 -1.49 -0.75
CA ARG A 110 -5.83 -1.22 0.45
C ARG A 110 -5.30 -1.95 1.68
N VAL A 111 -4.93 -3.23 1.54
CA VAL A 111 -4.28 -3.99 2.62
C VAL A 111 -2.95 -3.36 3.01
N ALA A 112 -2.08 -3.06 2.05
CA ALA A 112 -0.76 -2.47 2.32
C ALA A 112 -0.86 -1.09 3.02
N LEU A 113 -1.82 -0.25 2.62
CA LEU A 113 -2.11 1.02 3.28
C LEU A 113 -2.53 0.82 4.73
N GLU A 114 -3.46 -0.09 5.01
CA GLU A 114 -3.92 -0.38 6.37
C GLU A 114 -2.80 -0.94 7.26
N MET A 115 -1.94 -1.82 6.72
CA MET A 115 -0.84 -2.37 7.49
C MET A 115 0.22 -1.31 7.85
N THR A 116 0.34 -0.25 7.05
CA THR A 116 1.43 0.74 7.15
C THR A 116 0.99 2.05 7.83
N GLU A 117 -0.21 2.54 7.55
CA GLU A 117 -0.64 3.90 7.92
C GLU A 117 -1.71 3.95 9.03
N SER A 118 -2.18 2.80 9.52
CA SER A 118 -3.22 2.78 10.56
C SER A 118 -2.70 3.09 11.96
N GLY A 119 -1.41 2.91 12.22
CA GLY A 119 -0.77 3.20 13.51
C GLY A 119 -0.58 4.70 13.80
N PRO A 120 -0.23 5.07 15.04
CA PRO A 120 0.15 6.43 15.37
C PRO A 120 1.46 6.83 14.69
N VAL A 121 1.61 8.13 14.41
CA VAL A 121 2.81 8.74 13.84
C VAL A 121 3.42 9.77 14.79
N SER A 122 4.75 9.86 14.81
CA SER A 122 5.49 10.86 15.59
C SER A 122 5.75 12.10 14.76
N ILE A 123 5.27 13.27 15.21
CA ILE A 123 5.55 14.58 14.61
C ILE A 123 5.90 15.54 15.74
N ASP A 124 7.09 16.15 15.68
CA ASP A 124 7.62 17.05 16.71
C ASP A 124 7.57 16.46 18.14
N ASP A 125 7.97 15.20 18.28
CA ASP A 125 7.93 14.39 19.52
C ASP A 125 6.53 14.15 20.11
N GLU A 126 5.47 14.57 19.43
CA GLU A 126 4.08 14.29 19.79
C GLU A 126 3.51 13.13 18.95
N GLN A 127 2.57 12.38 19.54
CA GLN A 127 1.90 11.26 18.87
C GLN A 127 0.58 11.71 18.24
N TRP A 128 0.40 11.34 16.98
CA TRP A 128 -0.74 11.74 16.17
C TRP A 128 -1.40 10.54 15.50
N VAL A 129 -2.71 10.64 15.27
CA VAL A 129 -3.49 9.68 14.50
C VAL A 129 -3.83 10.31 13.16
N LEU A 130 -3.45 9.64 12.07
CA LEU A 130 -3.90 10.00 10.73
C LEU A 130 -5.37 9.64 10.55
N LEU A 131 -6.21 10.58 10.10
CA LEU A 131 -7.66 10.37 9.92
C LEU A 131 -8.05 10.12 8.47
N HIS A 132 -7.24 10.58 7.52
CA HIS A 132 -7.48 10.44 6.07
C HIS A 132 -8.90 10.85 5.62
N ASP A 133 -9.43 11.96 6.16
CA ASP A 133 -10.76 12.48 5.82
C ASP A 133 -10.64 13.83 5.08
N PRO A 134 -10.26 13.79 3.79
CA PRO A 134 -10.09 14.99 2.97
C PRO A 134 -11.43 15.73 2.72
N HIS A 135 -12.55 15.01 2.71
CA HIS A 135 -13.87 15.59 2.46
C HIS A 135 -14.28 16.61 3.53
N HIS A 136 -13.83 16.41 4.76
CA HIS A 136 -14.08 17.32 5.87
C HIS A 136 -12.82 18.12 6.28
N GLY A 137 -11.71 18.02 5.53
CA GLY A 137 -10.44 18.65 5.88
C GLY A 137 -9.84 18.17 7.20
N ARG A 138 -10.09 16.90 7.56
CA ARG A 138 -9.61 16.25 8.79
C ARG A 138 -8.56 15.20 8.42
N HIS A 139 -7.30 15.58 8.51
CA HIS A 139 -6.16 14.75 8.15
C HIS A 139 -5.52 14.10 9.37
N VAL A 140 -5.56 14.78 10.53
CA VAL A 140 -4.85 14.35 11.73
C VAL A 140 -5.53 14.82 13.01
N ARG A 141 -5.30 14.10 14.11
CA ARG A 141 -5.63 14.55 15.48
C ARG A 141 -4.60 14.03 16.50
N PRO A 142 -4.49 14.64 17.69
CA PRO A 142 -3.67 14.08 18.75
C PRO A 142 -4.12 12.66 19.13
N LEU A 143 -3.16 11.81 19.50
CA LEU A 143 -3.44 10.48 20.05
C LEU A 143 -4.22 10.60 21.36
N GLY A 144 -5.35 9.89 21.46
CA GLY A 144 -6.23 9.93 22.61
C GLY A 144 -6.20 8.63 23.43
N PRO A 145 -6.83 8.63 24.62
CA PRO A 145 -6.96 7.42 25.44
C PRO A 145 -7.79 6.32 24.77
N ASP A 146 -8.69 6.67 23.85
CA ASP A 146 -9.49 5.71 23.06
C ASP A 146 -8.65 4.96 22.01
N ASP A 147 -7.40 5.37 21.79
CA ASP A 147 -6.48 4.78 20.83
C ASP A 147 -5.36 3.98 21.52
N ALA A 148 -5.53 3.63 22.80
CA ALA A 148 -4.51 2.98 23.60
C ALA A 148 -3.99 1.67 23.00
N ASP A 149 -4.83 1.01 22.20
CA ASP A 149 -4.48 -0.23 21.53
C ASP A 149 -3.90 -0.02 20.12
N LEU A 150 -3.94 1.18 19.53
CA LEU A 150 -3.39 1.38 18.18
C LEU A 150 -1.89 1.12 18.15
N VAL A 151 -1.48 0.19 17.29
CA VAL A 151 -0.06 -0.13 17.05
C VAL A 151 0.16 -0.36 15.56
N PRO A 152 1.32 0.04 15.01
CA PRO A 152 1.65 -0.23 13.61
C PRO A 152 1.82 -1.75 13.41
N LEU A 153 1.00 -2.33 12.52
CA LEU A 153 1.13 -3.75 12.18
C LEU A 153 2.41 -4.03 11.40
N TYR A 154 2.83 -3.09 10.55
CA TYR A 154 4.14 -3.05 9.92
C TYR A 154 4.85 -1.74 10.26
N ASP A 155 6.14 -1.81 10.59
CA ASP A 155 6.98 -0.65 10.84
C ASP A 155 8.05 -0.56 9.74
N PRO A 156 7.92 0.40 8.79
CA PRO A 156 8.89 0.56 7.70
C PRO A 156 10.26 1.00 8.20
N THR A 157 10.37 1.63 9.37
CA THR A 157 11.67 2.08 9.91
C THR A 157 12.55 0.89 10.26
N THR A 158 11.95 -0.11 10.89
CA THR A 158 12.66 -1.30 11.37
C THR A 158 12.53 -2.51 10.45
N GLY A 159 11.59 -2.49 9.48
CA GLY A 159 11.28 -3.64 8.64
C GLY A 159 10.69 -4.80 9.45
N THR A 160 9.85 -4.47 10.45
CA THR A 160 9.29 -5.48 11.36
C THR A 160 7.78 -5.44 11.41
N TRP A 161 7.21 -6.61 11.65
CA TRP A 161 5.78 -6.86 11.80
C TRP A 161 5.41 -7.09 13.26
N LEU A 162 4.19 -6.71 13.64
CA LEU A 162 3.57 -7.14 14.89
C LEU A 162 3.46 -8.67 14.92
N ASP A 163 3.91 -9.31 15.99
CA ASP A 163 3.58 -10.70 16.27
C ASP A 163 2.15 -10.76 16.82
N VAL A 164 1.20 -11.19 15.99
CA VAL A 164 -0.22 -11.26 16.37
C VAL A 164 -0.45 -12.22 17.52
N LEU A 165 0.28 -13.32 17.59
CA LEU A 165 0.10 -14.29 18.68
C LEU A 165 0.54 -13.71 20.02
N SER A 166 1.51 -12.80 20.02
CA SER A 166 1.91 -12.09 21.24
C SER A 166 0.78 -11.24 21.86
N THR A 167 -0.21 -10.82 21.06
CA THR A 167 -1.39 -10.06 21.54
C THR A 167 -2.33 -10.89 22.41
N VAL A 168 -2.29 -12.21 22.25
CA VAL A 168 -3.08 -13.17 23.04
C VAL A 168 -2.20 -14.04 23.95
N GLY A 169 -0.95 -13.63 24.16
CA GLY A 169 -0.01 -14.30 25.06
C GLY A 169 0.57 -15.61 24.52
N LEU A 170 0.51 -15.85 23.21
CA LEU A 170 1.06 -17.03 22.55
C LEU A 170 2.39 -16.72 21.85
N ASP A 171 3.19 -17.77 21.69
CA ASP A 171 4.53 -17.69 21.08
C ASP A 171 4.85 -18.98 20.32
N VAL A 172 5.00 -18.92 19.01
CA VAL A 172 5.33 -20.11 18.18
C VAL A 172 6.71 -20.70 18.45
N ASP A 173 7.60 -19.97 19.15
CA ASP A 173 8.91 -20.50 19.54
C ASP A 173 8.84 -21.35 20.82
N ASP A 174 7.71 -21.29 21.55
CA ASP A 174 7.39 -22.19 22.65
C ASP A 174 6.71 -23.46 22.10
N PRO A 175 7.29 -24.66 22.30
CA PRO A 175 6.72 -25.91 21.82
C PRO A 175 5.27 -26.17 22.27
N ASP A 176 4.89 -25.73 23.47
CA ASP A 176 3.54 -25.96 24.01
C ASP A 176 2.52 -25.06 23.32
N HIS A 177 2.89 -23.79 23.07
CA HIS A 177 2.08 -22.86 22.30
C HIS A 177 2.00 -23.26 20.83
N LEU A 178 3.10 -23.75 20.23
CA LEU A 178 3.09 -24.26 18.87
C LEU A 178 2.14 -25.45 18.73
N ALA A 179 2.21 -26.43 19.64
CA ALA A 179 1.30 -27.58 19.64
C ALA A 179 -0.18 -27.16 19.85
N ARG A 180 -0.43 -26.08 20.59
CA ARG A 180 -1.77 -25.48 20.74
C ARG A 180 -2.27 -24.90 19.41
N VAL A 181 -1.44 -24.14 18.69
CA VAL A 181 -1.77 -23.60 17.36
C VAL A 181 -1.99 -24.72 16.34
N GLU A 182 -1.18 -25.78 16.37
CA GLU A 182 -1.34 -26.95 15.49
C GLU A 182 -2.69 -27.65 15.69
N ARG A 183 -3.11 -27.86 16.94
CA ARG A 183 -4.43 -28.43 17.26
C ARG A 183 -5.57 -27.56 16.75
N TRP A 184 -5.47 -26.24 16.95
CA TRP A 184 -6.46 -25.30 16.42
C TRP A 184 -6.52 -25.34 14.89
N LEU A 185 -5.39 -25.34 14.19
CA LEU A 185 -5.35 -25.51 12.73
C LEU A 185 -5.95 -26.85 12.27
N ALA A 186 -5.81 -27.90 13.08
CA ALA A 186 -6.37 -29.23 12.80
C ALA A 186 -7.89 -29.33 13.01
N GLY A 187 -8.53 -28.32 13.60
CA GLY A 187 -9.97 -28.30 13.79
C GLY A 187 -10.44 -27.89 15.17
N ASP A 188 -9.58 -28.01 16.20
CA ASP A 188 -9.98 -27.76 17.59
C ASP A 188 -10.37 -26.28 17.81
N ASP A 189 -11.26 -26.05 18.77
CA ASP A 189 -11.61 -24.71 19.23
C ASP A 189 -10.49 -24.15 20.12
N ASP A 190 -10.26 -22.83 20.05
CA ASP A 190 -9.32 -22.15 20.93
C ASP A 190 -9.76 -20.71 21.18
N GLU A 191 -10.30 -20.45 22.37
CA GLU A 191 -10.89 -19.16 22.72
C GLU A 191 -9.95 -17.97 22.48
N ALA A 192 -8.64 -18.14 22.69
CA ALA A 192 -7.68 -17.05 22.50
C ALA A 192 -7.41 -16.79 21.01
N LEU A 193 -7.20 -17.84 20.21
CA LEU A 193 -6.98 -17.71 18.76
C LEU A 193 -8.25 -17.25 18.04
N ASP A 194 -9.42 -17.75 18.45
CA ASP A 194 -10.71 -17.37 17.88
C ASP A 194 -11.08 -15.92 18.20
N ALA A 195 -10.60 -15.39 19.33
CA ALA A 195 -10.82 -14.00 19.74
C ALA A 195 -9.85 -12.99 19.10
N VAL A 196 -8.86 -13.42 18.31
CA VAL A 196 -7.92 -12.48 17.66
C VAL A 196 -8.68 -11.60 16.66
N ASP A 197 -8.70 -10.30 16.96
CA ASP A 197 -9.27 -9.26 16.12
C ASP A 197 -8.24 -8.15 15.90
N LEU A 198 -7.80 -7.99 14.64
CA LEU A 198 -6.84 -6.95 14.28
C LEU A 198 -7.48 -5.56 14.13
N ASP A 199 -8.81 -5.47 14.09
CA ASP A 199 -9.49 -4.16 13.94
C ASP A 199 -9.20 -3.23 15.11
N VAL A 200 -9.01 -3.79 16.31
CA VAL A 200 -8.62 -3.06 17.51
C VAL A 200 -7.29 -2.32 17.33
N PHE A 201 -6.36 -2.86 16.54
CA PHE A 201 -5.05 -2.26 16.27
C PHE A 201 -5.06 -1.29 15.08
N LEU A 202 -6.07 -1.37 14.22
CA LEU A 202 -6.14 -0.63 12.95
C LEU A 202 -7.13 0.54 12.98
N GLN A 203 -8.21 0.44 13.75
CA GLN A 203 -9.33 1.36 13.68
C GLN A 203 -9.28 2.42 14.78
N ALA A 204 -8.76 3.60 14.44
CA ALA A 204 -8.73 4.73 15.35
C ALA A 204 -10.11 5.36 15.56
N ALA A 205 -10.34 5.95 16.74
CA ALA A 205 -11.57 6.67 17.01
C ALA A 205 -11.77 7.84 16.02
N GLY A 206 -12.92 7.88 15.35
CA GLY A 206 -13.28 8.92 14.39
C GLY A 206 -12.61 8.82 13.01
N ARG A 207 -11.81 7.78 12.75
CA ARG A 207 -11.34 7.45 11.39
C ARG A 207 -12.46 6.75 10.62
N ASP A 208 -12.64 7.11 9.35
CA ASP A 208 -13.57 6.40 8.48
C ASP A 208 -13.07 4.95 8.27
N PRO A 209 -13.85 3.89 8.59
CA PRO A 209 -13.45 2.51 8.29
C PRO A 209 -13.14 2.23 6.81
N ALA A 210 -13.61 3.08 5.89
CA ALA A 210 -13.38 2.97 4.46
C ALA A 210 -12.22 3.87 3.96
N TRP A 211 -11.47 4.51 4.85
CA TRP A 211 -10.45 5.51 4.48
C TRP A 211 -9.44 5.00 3.45
N ALA A 212 -8.95 3.76 3.61
CA ALA A 212 -7.96 3.19 2.71
C ALA A 212 -8.55 2.93 1.33
N LEU A 213 -9.82 2.49 1.28
CA LEU A 213 -10.55 2.33 0.03
C LEU A 213 -10.73 3.67 -0.67
N ASP A 214 -11.22 4.69 0.04
CA ASP A 214 -11.35 6.04 -0.52
C ASP A 214 -10.01 6.51 -1.10
N ARG A 215 -8.92 6.34 -0.33
CA ARG A 215 -7.58 6.69 -0.79
C ARG A 215 -7.16 5.96 -2.07
N THR A 216 -7.44 4.65 -2.21
CA THR A 216 -7.13 3.91 -3.44
C THR A 216 -7.86 4.45 -4.67
N GLN A 217 -9.11 4.89 -4.49
CA GLN A 217 -10.00 5.32 -5.57
C GLN A 217 -9.93 6.82 -5.86
N ARG A 218 -9.45 7.62 -4.89
CA ARG A 218 -9.48 9.08 -4.94
C ARG A 218 -8.49 9.63 -5.98
N PRO A 219 -8.97 10.34 -7.02
CA PRO A 219 -8.08 10.99 -7.97
C PRO A 219 -7.25 12.10 -7.33
N LEU A 220 -6.12 12.43 -7.96
CA LEU A 220 -5.38 13.63 -7.57
C LEU A 220 -6.20 14.83 -8.07
N ALA A 221 -6.67 15.68 -7.15
CA ALA A 221 -7.37 16.90 -7.53
C ALA A 221 -6.42 17.75 -8.42
N GLU A 222 -6.98 18.35 -9.48
CA GLU A 222 -6.32 19.30 -10.41
C GLU A 222 -5.64 18.73 -11.68
N GLY A 223 -5.72 17.43 -11.96
CA GLY A 223 -5.23 16.86 -13.23
C GLY A 223 -6.27 16.80 -14.36
N THR A 224 -5.85 17.00 -15.62
CA THR A 224 -6.66 16.66 -16.80
C THR A 224 -6.76 15.13 -16.92
N GLY A 225 -7.68 14.52 -16.17
CA GLY A 225 -7.95 13.08 -16.18
C GLY A 225 -8.31 12.58 -14.78
N TYR A 226 -9.42 11.85 -14.67
CA TYR A 226 -9.84 11.18 -13.44
C TYR A 226 -9.02 9.90 -13.25
N ARG A 227 -7.73 10.04 -12.92
CA ARG A 227 -6.87 8.88 -12.61
C ARG A 227 -6.80 8.62 -11.13
N THR A 228 -6.98 7.36 -10.73
CA THR A 228 -7.00 6.93 -9.32
C THR A 228 -5.58 6.75 -8.76
N TYR A 229 -5.45 6.64 -7.44
CA TYR A 229 -4.16 6.39 -6.81
C TYR A 229 -3.55 5.05 -7.26
N VAL A 230 -4.38 4.02 -7.46
CA VAL A 230 -3.92 2.71 -7.94
C VAL A 230 -3.40 2.78 -9.36
N GLU A 231 -4.00 3.58 -10.23
CA GLU A 231 -3.47 3.78 -11.59
C GLU A 231 -2.13 4.50 -11.58
N ASP A 232 -1.96 5.51 -10.72
CA ASP A 232 -0.69 6.19 -10.52
C ASP A 232 0.39 5.24 -9.98
N LEU A 233 0.01 4.34 -9.05
CA LEU A 233 0.89 3.29 -8.53
C LEU A 233 1.26 2.25 -9.59
N ARG A 234 0.33 1.84 -10.46
CA ARG A 234 0.60 0.91 -11.58
C ARG A 234 1.61 1.48 -12.56
N ASP A 235 1.49 2.75 -12.88
CA ASP A 235 2.45 3.43 -13.76
C ASP A 235 3.81 3.60 -13.08
N ALA A 236 3.82 3.98 -11.80
CA ALA A 236 5.04 4.07 -11.01
C ALA A 236 5.76 2.71 -10.96
N SER A 237 5.03 1.63 -10.64
CA SER A 237 5.55 0.27 -10.62
C SER A 237 6.07 -0.16 -12.00
N SER A 238 5.30 0.05 -13.07
CA SER A 238 5.71 -0.29 -14.43
C SER A 238 7.00 0.43 -14.85
N THR A 239 7.17 1.70 -14.45
CA THR A 239 8.39 2.47 -14.70
C THR A 239 9.59 1.87 -13.95
N LEU A 240 9.43 1.52 -12.67
CA LEU A 240 10.48 0.93 -11.85
C LEU A 240 10.91 -0.45 -12.40
N VAL A 241 9.93 -1.31 -12.70
CA VAL A 241 10.15 -2.63 -13.33
C VAL A 241 10.90 -2.49 -14.64
N ALA A 242 10.45 -1.58 -15.52
CA ALA A 242 11.05 -1.40 -16.84
C ALA A 242 12.51 -0.95 -16.76
N ARG A 243 12.83 -0.02 -15.85
CA ARG A 243 14.20 0.44 -15.60
C ARG A 243 15.09 -0.67 -15.05
N GLU A 244 14.60 -1.39 -14.03
CA GLU A 244 15.37 -2.49 -13.42
C GLU A 244 15.66 -3.61 -14.44
N LEU A 245 14.70 -3.91 -15.32
CA LEU A 245 14.90 -4.88 -16.39
C LEU A 245 15.86 -4.35 -17.47
N ASP A 246 15.81 -3.07 -17.86
CA ASP A 246 16.73 -2.51 -18.86
C ASP A 246 18.18 -2.53 -18.35
N ASP A 247 18.40 -2.25 -17.07
CA ASP A 247 19.71 -2.35 -16.43
C ASP A 247 20.26 -3.78 -16.52
N ARG A 248 19.44 -4.79 -16.19
CA ARG A 248 19.84 -6.21 -16.30
C ARG A 248 20.10 -6.64 -17.74
N VAL A 249 19.30 -6.16 -18.70
CA VAL A 249 19.51 -6.43 -20.12
C VAL A 249 20.83 -5.78 -20.60
N THR A 250 21.15 -4.59 -20.10
CA THR A 250 22.41 -3.87 -20.40
C THR A 250 23.63 -4.63 -19.87
N ASP A 251 23.55 -5.15 -18.65
CA ASP A 251 24.60 -5.98 -18.05
C ASP A 251 24.81 -7.28 -18.84
N LEU A 252 23.72 -7.95 -19.22
CA LEU A 252 23.78 -9.18 -20.03
C LEU A 252 24.40 -8.93 -21.41
N ALA A 253 24.04 -7.83 -22.06
CA ALA A 253 24.63 -7.43 -23.34
C ALA A 253 26.15 -7.26 -23.25
N SER A 254 26.65 -6.85 -22.07
CA SER A 254 28.07 -6.63 -21.81
C SER A 254 28.84 -7.92 -21.43
N ALA A 255 28.14 -8.96 -20.97
CA ALA A 255 28.73 -10.17 -20.39
C ALA A 255 29.43 -11.13 -21.38
N ARG A 256 29.44 -10.84 -22.69
CA ARG A 256 30.05 -11.66 -23.77
C ARG A 256 29.69 -13.16 -23.69
N LEU A 257 28.40 -13.44 -23.56
CA LEU A 257 27.87 -14.80 -23.48
C LEU A 257 27.77 -15.46 -24.87
N PRO A 258 27.81 -16.80 -24.96
CA PRO A 258 27.40 -17.53 -26.15
C PRO A 258 25.98 -17.16 -26.57
N ALA A 259 25.70 -17.18 -27.88
CA ALA A 259 24.40 -16.76 -28.44
C ALA A 259 23.20 -17.43 -27.77
N ARG A 260 23.29 -18.74 -27.54
CA ARG A 260 22.22 -19.53 -26.90
C ARG A 260 21.96 -19.08 -25.47
N ASP A 261 23.02 -18.87 -24.70
CA ASP A 261 22.90 -18.47 -23.29
C ASP A 261 22.35 -17.05 -23.21
N LEU A 262 22.86 -16.12 -24.03
CA LEU A 262 22.32 -14.77 -24.11
C LEU A 262 20.82 -14.78 -24.47
N GLY A 263 20.43 -15.55 -25.48
CA GLY A 263 19.05 -15.72 -25.89
C GLY A 263 18.14 -16.26 -24.78
N GLN A 264 18.62 -17.24 -24.00
CA GLN A 264 17.88 -17.80 -22.86
C GLN A 264 17.67 -16.78 -21.74
N HIS A 265 18.70 -16.00 -21.38
CA HIS A 265 18.59 -14.98 -20.34
C HIS A 265 17.65 -13.84 -20.77
N VAL A 266 17.76 -13.38 -22.01
CA VAL A 266 16.87 -12.34 -22.56
C VAL A 266 15.43 -12.83 -22.62
N GLY A 267 15.19 -14.07 -23.05
CA GLY A 267 13.86 -14.68 -23.04
C GLY A 267 13.27 -14.80 -21.63
N ALA A 268 14.09 -15.10 -20.61
CA ALA A 268 13.66 -15.11 -19.23
C ALA A 268 13.27 -13.71 -18.72
N LEU A 269 14.04 -12.67 -19.06
CA LEU A 269 13.71 -11.30 -18.70
C LEU A 269 12.45 -10.78 -19.42
N ALA A 270 12.25 -11.13 -20.69
CA ALA A 270 11.04 -10.78 -21.42
C ALA A 270 9.77 -11.43 -20.82
N ARG A 271 9.86 -12.69 -20.34
CA ARG A 271 8.78 -13.32 -19.58
C ARG A 271 8.51 -12.65 -18.23
N ALA A 272 9.57 -12.28 -17.52
CA ALA A 272 9.43 -11.53 -16.27
C ALA A 272 8.73 -10.19 -16.53
N ALA A 273 9.13 -9.46 -17.57
CA ALA A 273 8.47 -8.25 -18.02
C ALA A 273 6.97 -8.47 -18.28
N SER A 274 6.62 -9.56 -18.99
CA SER A 274 5.22 -9.88 -19.30
C SER A 274 4.38 -10.22 -18.06
N THR A 275 5.01 -10.60 -16.97
CA THR A 275 4.33 -10.93 -15.70
C THR A 275 4.22 -9.70 -14.79
N LEU A 276 5.24 -8.85 -14.79
CA LEU A 276 5.39 -7.76 -13.82
C LEU A 276 4.91 -6.40 -14.35
N LEU A 277 4.97 -6.17 -15.67
CA LEU A 277 4.50 -4.93 -16.25
C LEU A 277 2.98 -4.95 -16.35
N SER A 278 2.35 -3.92 -15.77
CA SER A 278 0.92 -3.69 -15.84
C SER A 278 0.66 -2.25 -16.32
N ALA A 279 1.25 -1.91 -17.46
CA ALA A 279 1.08 -0.60 -18.07
C ALA A 279 -0.38 -0.40 -18.49
N GLY A 280 -0.88 0.83 -18.36
CA GLY A 280 -2.24 1.17 -18.78
C GLY A 280 -2.50 0.85 -20.27
N PRO A 281 -3.76 0.64 -20.67
CA PRO A 281 -4.12 0.29 -22.04
C PRO A 281 -3.64 1.32 -23.08
N ASP A 282 -3.43 2.57 -22.66
CA ASP A 282 -2.95 3.67 -23.51
C ASP A 282 -1.42 3.71 -23.67
N VAL A 283 -0.68 2.89 -22.91
CA VAL A 283 0.80 2.98 -22.82
C VAL A 283 1.48 2.20 -23.95
N VAL A 284 1.14 0.92 -24.11
CA VAL A 284 1.66 0.08 -25.20
C VAL A 284 0.56 -0.89 -25.63
N GLU A 285 -0.08 -0.57 -26.75
CA GLU A 285 -0.98 -1.50 -27.45
C GLU A 285 -0.20 -2.79 -27.74
N ASP A 286 -0.78 -3.94 -27.40
CA ASP A 286 -0.16 -5.25 -27.62
C ASP A 286 1.19 -5.51 -26.91
N LEU A 287 1.43 -4.90 -25.73
CA LEU A 287 2.66 -5.16 -24.94
C LEU A 287 2.92 -6.65 -24.73
N GLY A 288 1.90 -7.42 -24.36
CA GLY A 288 2.01 -8.88 -24.16
C GLY A 288 2.47 -9.61 -25.42
N LEU A 289 1.86 -9.30 -26.57
CA LEU A 289 2.25 -9.88 -27.87
C LEU A 289 3.68 -9.50 -28.25
N SER A 290 4.07 -8.25 -28.00
CA SER A 290 5.42 -7.76 -28.28
C SER A 290 6.46 -8.49 -27.43
N LEU A 291 6.18 -8.70 -26.14
CA LEU A 291 7.05 -9.46 -25.23
C LEU A 291 7.10 -10.95 -25.59
N ASP A 292 6.01 -11.55 -26.05
CA ASP A 292 5.97 -12.93 -26.55
C ASP A 292 6.84 -13.08 -27.81
N LEU A 293 6.79 -12.12 -28.73
CA LEU A 293 7.62 -12.12 -29.94
C LEU A 293 9.10 -11.99 -29.60
N VAL A 294 9.47 -11.08 -28.69
CA VAL A 294 10.84 -10.93 -28.21
C VAL A 294 11.33 -12.21 -27.53
N THR A 295 10.50 -12.81 -26.67
CA THR A 295 10.79 -14.07 -26.00
C THR A 295 11.08 -15.17 -27.02
N ALA A 296 10.19 -15.37 -27.99
CA ALA A 296 10.34 -16.39 -29.02
C ALA A 296 11.58 -16.16 -29.92
N ARG A 297 11.90 -14.90 -30.24
CA ARG A 297 13.09 -14.53 -31.02
C ARG A 297 14.37 -14.82 -30.24
N ALA A 298 14.41 -14.43 -28.97
CA ALA A 298 15.57 -14.63 -28.10
C ALA A 298 15.89 -16.12 -27.93
N GLU A 299 14.88 -16.95 -27.64
CA GLU A 299 15.09 -18.38 -27.38
C GLU A 299 15.45 -19.20 -28.63
N ARG A 300 15.11 -18.70 -29.82
CA ARG A 300 15.48 -19.31 -31.10
C ARG A 300 16.80 -18.79 -31.66
N ALA A 301 17.46 -17.83 -30.98
CA ALA A 301 18.69 -17.24 -31.48
C ALA A 301 19.83 -18.28 -31.51
N THR A 302 20.33 -18.55 -32.72
CA THR A 302 21.50 -19.44 -32.94
C THR A 302 22.78 -18.67 -33.23
N THR A 303 22.72 -17.35 -33.40
CA THR A 303 23.85 -16.46 -33.67
C THR A 303 23.89 -15.30 -32.68
N VAL A 304 25.09 -14.76 -32.47
CA VAL A 304 25.27 -13.60 -31.57
C VAL A 304 24.47 -12.40 -32.07
N ASP A 305 24.43 -12.16 -33.38
CA ASP A 305 23.66 -11.07 -33.97
C ASP A 305 22.15 -11.23 -33.75
N ALA A 306 21.62 -12.46 -33.84
CA ALA A 306 20.21 -12.72 -33.59
C ALA A 306 19.85 -12.51 -32.11
N ALA A 307 20.73 -12.93 -31.20
CA ALA A 307 20.56 -12.71 -29.76
C ALA A 307 20.68 -11.22 -29.40
N ALA A 308 21.66 -10.51 -29.98
CA ALA A 308 21.84 -9.07 -29.81
C ALA A 308 20.66 -8.25 -30.38
N ALA A 309 20.03 -8.70 -31.46
CA ALA A 309 18.81 -8.08 -31.96
C ALA A 309 17.64 -8.26 -30.98
N ALA A 310 17.49 -9.44 -30.37
CA ALA A 310 16.46 -9.65 -29.34
C ALA A 310 16.71 -8.81 -28.07
N VAL A 311 17.99 -8.63 -27.68
CA VAL A 311 18.37 -7.66 -26.64
C VAL A 311 17.87 -6.26 -27.02
N ALA A 312 18.21 -5.78 -28.22
CA ALA A 312 17.81 -4.44 -28.67
C ALA A 312 16.29 -4.25 -28.70
N ASP A 313 15.55 -5.24 -29.20
CA ASP A 313 14.08 -5.22 -29.23
C ASP A 313 13.51 -5.11 -27.81
N LEU A 314 14.01 -5.91 -26.85
CA LEU A 314 13.56 -5.86 -25.46
C LEU A 314 13.82 -4.48 -24.85
N ARG A 315 15.01 -3.92 -25.04
CA ARG A 315 15.36 -2.60 -24.51
C ARG A 315 14.47 -1.49 -25.05
N VAL A 316 14.13 -1.53 -26.33
CA VAL A 316 13.21 -0.56 -26.95
C VAL A 316 11.82 -0.64 -26.31
N LEU A 317 11.30 -1.86 -26.09
CA LEU A 317 10.02 -2.04 -25.41
C LEU A 317 10.06 -1.52 -23.96
N LEU A 318 11.09 -1.88 -23.19
CA LEU A 318 11.25 -1.43 -21.81
C LEU A 318 11.38 0.10 -21.72
N GLY A 319 12.16 0.72 -22.61
CA GLY A 319 12.29 2.17 -22.69
C GLY A 319 10.95 2.86 -22.99
N THR A 320 10.15 2.29 -23.92
CA THR A 320 8.83 2.82 -24.27
C THR A 320 7.88 2.77 -23.07
N VAL A 321 7.86 1.67 -22.33
CA VAL A 321 7.05 1.54 -21.12
C VAL A 321 7.52 2.51 -20.03
N ALA A 322 8.83 2.61 -19.79
CA ALA A 322 9.39 3.52 -18.80
C ALA A 322 9.07 4.99 -19.10
N ASP A 323 9.12 5.40 -20.37
CA ASP A 323 8.81 6.77 -20.78
C ASP A 323 7.31 7.06 -20.63
N ALA A 324 6.45 6.16 -21.12
CA ALA A 324 5.00 6.35 -21.11
C ALA A 324 4.39 6.29 -19.70
N SER A 325 4.96 5.49 -18.79
CA SER A 325 4.52 5.39 -17.40
C SER A 325 5.25 6.35 -16.44
N SER A 326 6.22 7.13 -16.92
CA SER A 326 7.07 7.98 -16.07
C SER A 326 6.29 8.97 -15.21
N LEU A 327 5.17 9.50 -15.73
CA LEU A 327 4.28 10.42 -15.02
C LEU A 327 3.69 9.82 -13.73
N GLY A 328 3.59 8.49 -13.63
CA GLY A 328 3.12 7.82 -12.42
C GLY A 328 4.01 8.14 -11.21
N LEU A 329 5.34 8.07 -11.37
CA LEU A 329 6.27 8.39 -10.28
C LEU A 329 6.13 9.85 -9.82
N ASP A 330 6.05 10.78 -10.76
CA ASP A 330 5.90 12.20 -10.46
C ASP A 330 4.58 12.48 -9.72
N ARG A 331 3.49 11.82 -10.13
CA ARG A 331 2.17 11.96 -9.51
C ARG A 331 2.12 11.35 -8.11
N ILE A 332 2.78 10.21 -7.89
CA ILE A 332 2.92 9.62 -6.55
C ILE A 332 3.73 10.57 -5.65
N GLY A 333 4.85 11.11 -6.14
CA GLY A 333 5.64 12.09 -5.40
C GLY A 333 4.83 13.32 -5.01
N LEU A 334 4.14 13.92 -5.98
CA LEU A 334 3.28 15.09 -5.75
C LEU A 334 2.17 14.81 -4.74
N ARG A 335 1.55 13.62 -4.80
CA ARG A 335 0.52 13.23 -3.82
C ARG A 335 1.09 13.17 -2.40
N VAL A 336 2.24 12.53 -2.23
CA VAL A 336 2.91 12.44 -0.93
C VAL A 336 3.22 13.83 -0.39
N GLU A 337 3.71 14.74 -1.24
CA GLU A 337 3.98 16.13 -0.86
C GLU A 337 2.71 16.87 -0.39
N ILE A 338 1.62 16.77 -1.16
CA ILE A 338 0.33 17.40 -0.82
C ILE A 338 -0.18 16.87 0.52
N GLU A 339 -0.28 15.55 0.68
CA GLU A 339 -0.84 14.95 1.89
C GLU A 339 0.03 15.23 3.12
N THR A 340 1.35 15.23 2.96
CA THR A 340 2.28 15.62 4.03
C THR A 340 2.08 17.08 4.42
N ALA A 341 1.94 17.99 3.44
CA ALA A 341 1.69 19.41 3.70
C ALA A 341 0.35 19.65 4.40
N GLU A 342 -0.71 18.92 4.03
CA GLU A 342 -2.02 18.96 4.69
C GLU A 342 -1.92 18.52 6.16
N VAL A 343 -1.26 17.39 6.42
CA VAL A 343 -1.05 16.87 7.78
C VAL A 343 -0.23 17.85 8.62
N LEU A 344 0.96 18.26 8.16
CA LEU A 344 1.82 19.19 8.90
C LEU A 344 1.16 20.56 9.11
N GLY A 345 0.43 21.04 8.11
CA GLY A 345 -0.35 22.27 8.20
C GLY A 345 -1.44 22.20 9.28
N GLN A 346 -2.13 21.06 9.40
CA GLN A 346 -3.13 20.85 10.43
C GLN A 346 -2.54 20.64 11.82
N VAL A 347 -1.42 19.89 11.95
CA VAL A 347 -0.65 19.80 13.20
C VAL A 347 -0.29 21.20 13.70
N ALA A 348 0.30 22.04 12.83
CA ALA A 348 0.67 23.40 13.19
C ALA A 348 -0.53 24.29 13.59
N GLN A 349 -1.74 24.00 13.13
CA GLN A 349 -2.95 24.70 13.57
C GLN A 349 -3.42 24.23 14.96
N LEU A 350 -3.34 22.93 15.22
CA LEU A 350 -3.78 22.31 16.47
C LEU A 350 -2.81 22.57 17.63
N THR A 351 -1.51 22.68 17.36
CA THR A 351 -0.47 22.95 18.36
C THR A 351 -0.31 24.45 18.65
N ARG A 352 -0.91 25.35 17.86
CA ARG A 352 -0.87 26.80 18.16
C ARG A 352 -1.55 27.06 19.50
N PRO A 353 -0.89 27.77 20.43
CA PRO A 353 -1.54 28.19 21.67
C PRO A 353 -2.76 29.03 21.29
N ALA A 354 -3.91 28.74 21.92
CA ALA A 354 -5.08 29.59 21.83
C ALA A 354 -4.63 31.03 22.09
N GLY A 355 -4.71 31.89 21.07
CA GLY A 355 -4.42 33.30 21.22
C GLY A 355 -5.25 33.85 22.39
N PRO A 356 -4.81 34.94 23.04
CA PRO A 356 -5.63 35.58 24.07
C PRO A 356 -7.03 35.82 23.48
N PRO A 357 -8.11 35.55 24.23
CA PRO A 357 -9.46 35.84 23.78
C PRO A 357 -9.49 37.30 23.30
N ASP A 358 -10.10 37.52 22.15
CA ASP A 358 -10.16 38.82 21.48
C ASP A 358 -11.03 39.77 22.32
N ASP A 359 -10.44 40.31 23.39
CA ASP A 359 -11.08 41.20 24.36
C ASP A 359 -10.98 42.63 23.84
N ALA A 360 -11.57 42.87 22.66
CA ALA A 360 -11.61 44.17 22.02
C ALA A 360 -12.90 44.41 21.22
N ALA A 361 -14.05 44.19 21.86
CA ALA A 361 -15.29 44.85 21.47
C ALA A 361 -16.07 45.33 22.70
N ARG A 362 -15.44 46.20 23.52
CA ARG A 362 -16.20 47.05 24.45
C ARG A 362 -16.89 48.17 23.66
N PRO A 363 -18.22 48.32 23.77
CA PRO A 363 -18.90 49.48 23.22
C PRO A 363 -18.60 50.69 24.11
N THR A 364 -17.91 51.70 23.58
CA THR A 364 -17.77 52.99 24.25
C THR A 364 -19.11 53.72 24.22
N GLY A 365 -19.86 53.60 25.31
CA GLY A 365 -21.02 54.44 25.60
C GLY A 365 -20.63 55.72 26.35
N ALA A 366 -21.36 56.78 26.01
CA ALA A 366 -21.64 57.97 26.80
C ALA A 366 -20.56 59.08 26.93
N GLY A 367 -20.65 60.05 26.01
CA GLY A 367 -20.20 61.43 26.21
C GLY A 367 -21.25 62.42 25.71
N HIS A 368 -22.16 62.83 26.59
CA HIS A 368 -23.00 64.04 26.47
C HIS A 368 -23.00 64.72 27.84
N PRO A 369 -23.09 66.07 27.97
CA PRO A 369 -23.96 66.99 27.22
C PRO A 369 -23.20 68.29 26.77
N SER A 370 -23.71 69.34 26.12
CA SER A 370 -25.01 70.02 26.20
C SER A 370 -25.12 71.14 25.13
N ARG A 371 -26.38 71.40 24.71
CA ARG A 371 -27.05 72.70 24.40
C ARG A 371 -26.83 73.45 23.07
N GLY A 372 -27.97 73.73 22.43
CA GLY A 372 -28.28 74.98 21.70
C GLY A 372 -28.71 74.78 20.24
N ALA A 373 -29.97 74.42 19.95
CA ALA A 373 -31.10 75.30 19.63
C ALA A 373 -31.28 75.60 18.12
N CYS A 374 -32.40 75.15 17.53
CA CYS A 374 -33.42 75.93 16.81
C CYS A 374 -34.21 75.13 15.73
N PHE A 375 -35.53 75.10 15.92
CA PHE A 375 -36.67 75.13 14.97
C PHE A 375 -36.38 74.98 13.45
N SER A 376 -37.14 74.21 12.65
CA SER A 376 -38.58 74.38 12.30
C SER A 376 -39.08 73.18 11.46
N ARG A 377 -40.26 72.60 11.76
CA ARG A 377 -41.58 72.64 11.05
C ARG A 377 -41.68 72.11 9.59
N ASN A 378 -42.57 71.13 9.46
CA ASN A 378 -43.56 70.83 8.40
C ASN A 378 -43.15 70.94 6.91
N ALA A 379 -43.20 69.80 6.22
CA ALA A 379 -44.20 69.46 5.18
C ALA A 379 -44.08 67.96 4.84
#